data_AF-A0A946JAH6-F1
#
_entry.id   AF-A0A946JAH6-F1
#
_cell.length_a   1.000
_cell.length_b   1.000
_cell.length_c   1.000
_cell.angle_alpha   90.00
_cell.angle_beta   90.00
_cell.angle_gamma   90.00
#
_symmetry.space_group_name_H-M   'P 1'
#
loop_
_entity.id
_entity.type
_entity.pdbx_description
1 polymer ?
#
loop_
_entity_poly.entity_id
_entity_poly.type
_entity_poly.pdbx_seq_one_letter_code
_entity_poly.pdbx_strand_id
1 'polypeptide(L)'
;MPLFLDIHNLVDDLPPIKDIFEMHKVDLIEASKINADVPKYYINYESNIAFCVIEAKSKEDAEKVHNKTLAPDKIIEVDPMMLDMFLGAGSVNEYDAATVQSKDGESQLDPGHRIILFTDLVGSTEMTHRLGDEDAMTLLRKHNSIIRNSLKINDGREIKHTGDGIMASFFIADKALEFSNRVQEDFFQFNKKNDFQDDLKIKIGLHSGFPVEENNDLFGTSVQVAARVCDHAGANQILLTHDAKEKCKNHNFELQHLESARFKGVSDEVSLYEFITKF
;
A
#
# COMPACT_ATOMS: atom_id res chain seq x y z
N MET A 1 27.98 5.06 7.56
CA MET A 1 27.96 6.18 6.60
C MET A 1 26.49 6.54 6.36
N PRO A 2 26.12 7.70 5.80
CA PRO A 2 24.71 7.96 5.48
C PRO A 2 24.16 6.93 4.47
N LEU A 3 22.86 6.71 4.53
CA LEU A 3 22.13 5.89 3.56
C LEU A 3 21.42 6.80 2.57
N PHE A 4 21.39 6.35 1.32
CA PHE A 4 20.73 7.01 0.22
C PHE A 4 19.76 6.03 -0.43
N LEU A 5 18.56 6.50 -0.73
CA LEU A 5 17.63 5.81 -1.59
C LEU A 5 17.76 6.37 -2.99
N ASP A 6 18.23 5.52 -3.90
CA ASP A 6 18.29 5.79 -5.33
C ASP A 6 17.00 5.26 -5.99
N ILE A 7 16.30 6.14 -6.70
CA ILE A 7 15.02 5.87 -7.32
C ILE A 7 15.19 5.96 -8.83
N HIS A 8 14.79 4.90 -9.54
CA HIS A 8 14.80 4.80 -11.00
C HIS A 8 13.36 4.73 -11.51
N ASN A 9 12.90 5.78 -12.18
CA ASN A 9 11.63 5.86 -12.89
C ASN A 9 11.89 5.65 -14.39
N LEU A 10 11.75 4.43 -14.86
CA LEU A 10 12.10 4.09 -16.23
C LEU A 10 10.98 4.50 -17.20
N VAL A 11 11.36 5.21 -18.27
CA VAL A 11 10.44 5.55 -19.38
C VAL A 11 10.19 4.34 -20.28
N ASP A 12 11.21 3.50 -20.45
CA ASP A 12 11.17 2.23 -21.17
C ASP A 12 11.02 1.05 -20.20
N ASP A 13 10.47 -0.07 -20.64
CA ASP A 13 10.25 -1.25 -19.79
C ASP A 13 11.51 -1.69 -19.01
N LEU A 14 11.32 -2.02 -17.73
CA LEU A 14 12.33 -2.59 -16.85
C LEU A 14 12.97 -3.81 -17.52
N PRO A 15 14.32 -3.92 -17.48
CA PRO A 15 14.98 -5.10 -18.01
C PRO A 15 14.47 -6.39 -17.34
N PRO A 16 14.57 -7.53 -18.05
CA PRO A 16 14.33 -8.84 -17.45
C PRO A 16 15.11 -8.99 -16.14
N ILE A 17 14.52 -9.67 -15.15
CA ILE A 17 15.09 -9.75 -13.80
C ILE A 17 16.51 -10.29 -13.77
N LYS A 18 16.83 -11.21 -14.70
CA LYS A 18 18.17 -11.77 -14.87
C LYS A 18 19.20 -10.71 -15.27
N ASP A 19 18.80 -9.76 -16.11
CA ASP A 19 19.68 -8.69 -16.56
C ASP A 19 19.90 -7.69 -15.42
N ILE A 20 18.85 -7.41 -14.64
CA ILE A 20 18.99 -6.58 -13.43
C ILE A 20 19.95 -7.22 -12.42
N PHE A 21 19.92 -8.55 -12.25
CA PHE A 21 20.90 -9.23 -11.39
C PHE A 21 22.34 -9.08 -11.89
N GLU A 22 22.58 -9.12 -13.20
CA GLU A 22 23.91 -8.86 -13.76
C GLU A 22 24.33 -7.40 -13.65
N MET A 23 23.39 -6.46 -13.77
CA MET A 23 23.63 -5.04 -13.54
C MET A 23 24.02 -4.78 -12.08
N HIS A 24 23.28 -5.35 -11.11
CA HIS A 24 23.60 -5.23 -9.68
C HIS A 24 25.01 -5.71 -9.34
N LYS A 25 25.52 -6.75 -10.01
CA LYS A 25 26.92 -7.17 -9.84
C LYS A 25 27.92 -6.10 -10.28
N VAL A 26 27.62 -5.36 -11.36
CA VAL A 26 28.43 -4.21 -11.80
C VAL A 26 28.35 -3.10 -10.77
N ASP A 27 27.17 -2.85 -10.21
CA ASP A 27 26.94 -1.81 -9.20
C ASP A 27 27.73 -2.08 -7.92
N LEU A 28 27.74 -3.33 -7.44
CA LEU A 28 28.58 -3.76 -6.32
C LEU A 28 30.08 -3.53 -6.58
N ILE A 29 30.54 -3.75 -7.81
CA ILE A 29 31.94 -3.48 -8.19
C ILE A 29 32.22 -1.97 -8.16
N GLU A 30 31.33 -1.13 -8.68
CA GLU A 30 31.52 0.33 -8.64
C GLU A 30 31.43 0.88 -7.21
N ALA A 31 30.49 0.39 -6.39
CA ALA A 31 30.35 0.73 -4.98
C ALA A 31 31.63 0.41 -4.19
N SER A 32 32.23 -0.76 -4.44
CA SER A 32 33.47 -1.17 -3.75
C SER A 32 34.64 -0.21 -3.99
N LYS A 33 34.74 0.43 -5.18
CA LYS A 33 35.83 1.37 -5.53
C LYS A 33 35.78 2.66 -4.72
N ILE A 34 34.60 3.05 -4.28
CA ILE A 34 34.35 4.28 -3.51
C ILE A 34 34.08 3.99 -2.03
N ASN A 35 34.20 2.72 -1.61
CA ASN A 35 33.89 2.25 -0.27
C ASN A 35 32.44 2.56 0.13
N ALA A 36 31.52 2.29 -0.79
CA ALA A 36 30.07 2.27 -0.58
C ALA A 36 29.56 0.82 -0.50
N ASP A 37 28.37 0.64 0.06
CA ASP A 37 27.68 -0.64 0.15
C ASP A 37 26.27 -0.54 -0.43
N VAL A 38 25.72 -1.65 -0.94
CA VAL A 38 24.40 -1.70 -1.58
C VAL A 38 23.59 -2.83 -0.94
N PRO A 39 23.01 -2.62 0.25
CA PRO A 39 22.44 -3.71 1.05
C PRO A 39 21.20 -4.34 0.43
N LYS A 40 20.42 -3.61 -0.38
CA LYS A 40 19.12 -4.08 -0.87
C LYS A 40 18.59 -3.24 -2.03
N TYR A 41 17.83 -3.86 -2.92
CA TYR A 41 17.02 -3.15 -3.93
C TYR A 41 15.63 -3.76 -4.13
N TYR A 42 14.73 -2.98 -4.72
CA TYR A 42 13.32 -3.30 -4.96
C TYR A 42 13.01 -3.09 -6.43
N ILE A 43 12.17 -3.95 -7.00
CA ILE A 43 11.75 -3.85 -8.39
C ILE A 43 10.24 -3.98 -8.46
N ASN A 44 9.62 -3.02 -9.14
CA ASN A 44 8.20 -3.03 -9.43
C ASN A 44 7.99 -2.97 -10.95
N TYR A 45 7.84 -4.14 -11.58
CA TYR A 45 7.53 -4.28 -13.00
C TYR A 45 6.21 -3.63 -13.41
N GLU A 46 5.21 -3.57 -12.53
CA GLU A 46 3.91 -2.99 -12.88
C GLU A 46 3.96 -1.47 -12.99
N SER A 47 4.78 -0.84 -12.15
CA SER A 47 4.95 0.62 -12.12
C SER A 47 6.16 1.10 -12.88
N ASN A 48 6.98 0.17 -13.38
CA ASN A 48 8.24 0.43 -14.05
C ASN A 48 9.26 1.23 -13.20
N ILE A 49 9.31 0.91 -11.91
CA ILE A 49 10.17 1.60 -10.94
C ILE A 49 11.10 0.60 -10.27
N ALA A 50 12.36 0.99 -10.07
CA ALA A 50 13.30 0.30 -9.20
C ALA A 50 13.84 1.25 -8.12
N PHE A 51 14.15 0.68 -6.95
CA PHE A 51 14.76 1.42 -5.84
C PHE A 51 15.99 0.68 -5.36
N CYS A 52 17.06 1.40 -5.09
CA CYS A 52 18.30 0.82 -4.60
C CYS A 52 18.75 1.57 -3.35
N VAL A 53 19.06 0.82 -2.30
CA VAL A 53 19.58 1.36 -1.06
C VAL A 53 21.10 1.38 -1.16
N ILE A 54 21.71 2.53 -0.91
CA ILE A 54 23.16 2.70 -0.99
C ILE A 54 23.67 3.34 0.31
N GLU A 55 24.60 2.68 0.99
CA GLU A 55 25.38 3.29 2.07
C GLU A 55 26.64 3.92 1.47
N ALA A 56 26.77 5.25 1.52
CA ALA A 56 27.91 5.95 0.90
C ALA A 56 28.36 7.15 1.75
N LYS A 57 29.54 7.71 1.45
CA LYS A 57 30.07 8.87 2.18
C LYS A 57 29.34 10.17 1.86
N SER A 58 28.76 10.26 0.66
CA SER A 58 28.08 11.45 0.15
C SER A 58 27.06 11.06 -0.92
N LYS A 59 26.13 11.97 -1.20
CA LYS A 59 25.15 11.81 -2.29
C LYS A 59 25.84 11.60 -3.64
N GLU A 60 26.89 12.36 -3.91
CA GLU A 60 27.69 12.25 -5.15
C GLU A 60 28.37 10.88 -5.29
N ASP A 61 28.73 10.24 -4.17
CA ASP A 61 29.27 8.89 -4.19
C ASP A 61 28.17 7.85 -4.42
N ALA A 62 26.98 8.05 -3.84
CA ALA A 62 25.83 7.20 -4.15
C ALA A 62 25.43 7.26 -5.64
N GLU A 63 25.41 8.45 -6.25
CA GLU A 63 25.14 8.62 -7.68
C GLU A 63 26.14 7.87 -8.57
N LYS A 64 27.38 7.69 -8.11
CA LYS A 64 28.41 6.98 -8.89
C LYS A 64 28.20 5.47 -8.97
N VAL A 65 27.44 4.89 -8.05
CA VAL A 65 27.19 3.44 -8.00
C VAL A 65 26.56 2.95 -9.30
N HIS A 66 25.53 3.65 -9.80
CA HIS A 66 24.82 3.25 -11.01
C HIS A 66 25.26 3.97 -12.30
N ASN A 67 26.42 4.62 -12.31
CA ASN A 67 26.93 5.34 -13.50
C ASN A 67 27.10 4.46 -14.76
N LYS A 68 27.14 3.13 -14.60
CA LYS A 68 27.36 2.17 -15.68
C LYS A 68 26.17 1.27 -15.99
N THR A 69 25.07 1.43 -15.27
CA THR A 69 23.92 0.53 -15.28
C THR A 69 22.62 1.34 -15.45
N LEU A 70 21.74 1.39 -14.44
CA LEU A 70 20.52 2.20 -14.46
C LEU A 70 20.82 3.61 -13.94
N ALA A 71 20.75 4.61 -14.81
CA ALA A 71 20.98 5.98 -14.36
C ALA A 71 19.99 6.37 -13.22
N PRO A 72 20.46 7.07 -12.18
CA PRO A 72 19.61 7.53 -11.08
C PRO A 72 18.67 8.64 -11.56
N ASP A 73 17.37 8.55 -11.27
CA ASP A 73 16.44 9.68 -11.49
C ASP A 73 16.39 10.61 -10.28
N LYS A 74 16.39 10.02 -9.08
CA LYS A 74 16.31 10.77 -7.84
C LYS A 74 17.02 10.05 -6.71
N ILE A 75 18.04 10.70 -6.15
CA ILE A 75 18.70 10.25 -4.92
C ILE A 75 18.30 11.12 -3.74
N ILE A 76 17.82 10.48 -2.68
CA ILE A 76 17.47 11.10 -1.40
C ILE A 76 18.28 10.49 -0.26
N GLU A 77 18.85 11.33 0.61
CA GLU A 77 19.43 10.84 1.87
C GLU A 77 18.31 10.43 2.81
N VAL A 78 18.45 9.26 3.42
CA VAL A 78 17.44 8.66 4.29
C VAL A 78 18.07 8.23 5.60
N ASP A 79 17.32 8.41 6.68
CA ASP A 79 17.72 7.90 7.98
C ASP A 79 17.68 6.35 7.95
N PRO A 80 18.68 5.64 8.51
CA PRO A 80 18.72 4.17 8.50
C PRO A 80 17.50 3.52 9.13
N MET A 81 16.99 4.07 10.25
CA MET A 81 15.76 3.55 10.85
C MET A 81 14.58 3.80 9.91
N MET A 82 14.55 4.95 9.23
CA MET A 82 13.51 5.23 8.24
C MET A 82 13.58 4.30 7.04
N LEU A 83 14.76 3.86 6.61
CA LEU A 83 14.89 2.97 5.46
C LEU A 83 14.35 1.56 5.73
N ASP A 84 14.82 0.92 6.80
CA ASP A 84 14.33 -0.40 7.23
C ASP A 84 12.82 -0.36 7.46
N MET A 85 12.36 0.79 7.95
CA MET A 85 10.96 1.13 8.07
C MET A 85 10.33 1.18 6.66
N PHE A 86 10.67 2.11 5.76
CA PHE A 86 9.99 2.39 4.47
C PHE A 86 10.04 1.29 3.42
N LEU A 87 11.10 0.49 3.45
CA LEU A 87 11.32 -0.54 2.45
C LEU A 87 11.05 -1.94 3.03
N GLY A 88 10.76 -2.00 4.32
CA GLY A 88 10.34 -3.20 5.00
C GLY A 88 11.50 -4.08 5.43
N ALA A 89 11.36 -4.67 6.62
CA ALA A 89 12.20 -5.76 7.14
C ALA A 89 12.03 -7.08 6.36
N GLY A 90 11.71 -7.02 5.06
CA GLY A 90 11.71 -8.17 4.18
C GLY A 90 13.12 -8.74 4.05
N SER A 91 13.22 -10.05 3.85
CA SER A 91 14.49 -10.69 3.52
C SER A 91 15.00 -10.21 2.15
N VAL A 92 16.23 -10.58 1.84
CA VAL A 92 16.74 -10.51 0.47
C VAL A 92 16.96 -11.91 -0.08
N ASN A 93 16.91 -12.07 -1.40
CA ASN A 93 17.37 -13.28 -2.06
C ASN A 93 18.92 -13.28 -2.19
N GLU A 94 19.47 -14.29 -2.87
CA GLU A 94 20.92 -14.41 -3.11
C GLU A 94 21.53 -13.31 -4.01
N TYR A 95 20.69 -12.44 -4.58
CA TYR A 95 21.06 -11.29 -5.41
C TYR A 95 20.70 -9.95 -4.75
N ASP A 96 20.48 -9.92 -3.43
CA ASP A 96 20.10 -8.73 -2.65
C ASP A 96 18.74 -8.11 -3.01
N ALA A 97 17.94 -8.79 -3.85
CA ALA A 97 16.61 -8.32 -4.22
C ALA A 97 15.67 -8.50 -3.02
N ALA A 98 14.90 -7.46 -2.71
CA ALA A 98 13.90 -7.47 -1.65
C ALA A 98 12.87 -8.56 -1.90
N THR A 99 12.55 -9.33 -0.85
CA THR A 99 11.51 -10.34 -0.90
C THR A 99 10.50 -10.23 0.23
N VAL A 100 9.29 -10.68 -0.07
CA VAL A 100 8.18 -10.85 0.87
C VAL A 100 7.71 -12.30 0.78
N GLN A 101 7.28 -12.88 1.90
CA GLN A 101 6.67 -14.21 1.87
C GLN A 101 5.24 -14.13 1.34
N SER A 102 4.95 -14.95 0.33
CA SER A 102 3.60 -15.17 -0.14
C SER A 102 2.77 -15.94 0.90
N LYS A 103 1.45 -15.98 0.70
CA LYS A 103 0.53 -16.77 1.54
C LYS A 103 0.86 -18.28 1.53
N ASP A 104 1.54 -18.74 0.49
CA ASP A 104 1.93 -20.15 0.29
C ASP A 104 3.33 -20.46 0.86
N GLY A 105 3.99 -19.47 1.50
CA GLY A 105 5.33 -19.60 2.07
C GLY A 105 6.47 -19.49 1.05
N GLU A 106 6.15 -19.17 -0.21
CA GLU A 106 7.15 -18.91 -1.24
C GLU A 106 7.68 -17.47 -1.14
N SER A 107 8.98 -17.29 -1.34
CA SER A 107 9.62 -15.96 -1.37
C SER A 107 9.41 -15.33 -2.75
N GLN A 108 8.71 -14.19 -2.81
CA GLN A 108 8.50 -13.42 -4.04
C GLN A 108 9.16 -12.04 -3.93
N LEU A 109 9.45 -11.40 -5.06
CA LEU A 109 10.00 -10.04 -5.06
C LEU A 109 9.02 -9.06 -4.39
N ASP A 110 9.54 -8.22 -3.51
CA ASP A 110 8.78 -7.16 -2.89
C ASP A 110 8.89 -5.88 -3.75
N PRO A 111 7.78 -5.37 -4.30
CA PRO A 111 7.81 -4.13 -5.06
C PRO A 111 7.98 -2.88 -4.19
N GLY A 112 7.96 -2.98 -2.85
CA GLY A 112 7.97 -1.88 -1.88
C GLY A 112 6.69 -1.01 -1.88
N HIS A 113 5.94 -1.08 -2.98
CA HIS A 113 4.67 -0.42 -3.19
C HIS A 113 3.50 -1.24 -2.61
N ARG A 114 2.49 -0.55 -2.07
CA ARG A 114 1.23 -1.13 -1.61
C ARG A 114 0.05 -0.23 -1.96
N ILE A 115 -1.10 -0.85 -2.18
CA ILE A 115 -2.41 -0.22 -2.07
C ILE A 115 -2.88 -0.45 -0.63
N ILE A 116 -2.94 0.63 0.14
CA ILE A 116 -3.33 0.62 1.54
C ILE A 116 -4.80 1.02 1.60
N LEU A 117 -5.58 0.23 2.32
CA LEU A 117 -7.01 0.37 2.45
C LEU A 117 -7.38 0.42 3.93
N PHE A 118 -8.27 1.34 4.28
CA PHE A 118 -8.97 1.35 5.55
C PHE A 118 -10.46 1.16 5.30
N THR A 119 -11.10 0.37 6.15
CA THR A 119 -12.55 0.34 6.30
C THR A 119 -12.93 0.93 7.64
N ASP A 120 -14.12 1.48 7.74
CA ASP A 120 -14.67 1.95 9.02
C ASP A 120 -16.21 1.81 9.04
N LEU A 121 -16.74 1.38 10.18
CA LEU A 121 -18.18 1.22 10.38
C LEU A 121 -18.80 2.54 10.81
N VAL A 122 -19.71 3.07 10.00
CA VAL A 122 -20.37 4.35 10.27
C VAL A 122 -21.31 4.23 11.48
N GLY A 123 -21.17 5.17 12.42
CA GLY A 123 -22.03 5.24 13.60
C GLY A 123 -21.78 4.11 14.61
N SER A 124 -20.58 3.53 14.62
CA SER A 124 -20.20 2.41 15.50
C SER A 124 -20.43 2.73 16.99
N THR A 125 -20.15 3.96 17.39
CA THR A 125 -20.27 4.45 18.78
C THR A 125 -21.74 4.58 19.18
N GLU A 126 -22.57 5.22 18.36
CA GLU A 126 -24.00 5.35 18.59
C GLU A 126 -24.71 4.00 18.62
N MET A 127 -24.32 3.10 17.71
CA MET A 127 -24.77 1.71 17.67
C MET A 127 -24.46 0.99 18.99
N THR A 128 -23.23 1.17 19.51
CA THR A 128 -22.79 0.56 20.77
C THR A 128 -23.60 1.09 21.95
N HIS A 129 -23.83 2.40 22.03
CA HIS A 129 -24.69 3.00 23.06
C HIS A 129 -26.13 2.50 23.02
N ARG A 130 -26.67 2.25 21.82
CA ARG A 130 -28.06 1.81 21.65
C ARG A 130 -28.26 0.32 21.94
N LEU A 131 -27.34 -0.52 21.49
CA LEU A 131 -27.43 -1.99 21.60
C LEU A 131 -26.81 -2.55 22.89
N GLY A 132 -25.87 -1.81 23.49
CA GLY A 132 -24.99 -2.34 24.53
C GLY A 132 -23.84 -3.17 23.97
N ASP A 133 -22.82 -3.38 24.80
CA ASP A 133 -21.52 -3.93 24.39
C ASP A 133 -21.62 -5.34 23.77
N GLU A 134 -22.45 -6.23 24.33
CA GLU A 134 -22.53 -7.62 23.87
C GLU A 134 -23.15 -7.75 22.47
N ASP A 135 -24.24 -7.04 22.22
CA ASP A 135 -24.93 -7.05 20.93
C ASP A 135 -24.14 -6.31 19.86
N ALA A 136 -23.54 -5.16 20.21
CA ALA A 136 -22.64 -4.42 19.33
C ALA A 136 -21.42 -5.26 18.94
N MET A 137 -20.81 -5.97 19.89
CA MET A 137 -19.69 -6.88 19.61
C MET A 137 -20.10 -8.05 18.71
N THR A 138 -21.32 -8.57 18.87
CA THR A 138 -21.85 -9.61 17.98
C THR A 138 -21.96 -9.11 16.54
N LEU A 139 -22.43 -7.88 16.36
CA LEU A 139 -22.58 -7.25 15.05
C LEU A 139 -21.23 -6.91 14.42
N LEU A 140 -20.29 -6.39 15.21
CA LEU A 140 -18.91 -6.13 14.80
C LEU A 140 -18.19 -7.42 14.35
N ARG A 141 -18.43 -8.55 15.02
CA ARG A 141 -17.90 -9.85 14.57
C ARG A 141 -18.46 -10.28 13.22
N LYS A 142 -19.73 -9.96 12.92
CA LYS A 142 -20.32 -10.22 11.60
C LYS A 142 -19.71 -9.30 10.54
N HIS A 143 -19.58 -8.02 10.84
CA HIS A 143 -18.88 -7.04 10.02
C HIS A 143 -17.47 -7.54 9.64
N ASN A 144 -16.67 -7.92 10.63
CA ASN A 144 -15.31 -8.40 10.41
C ASN A 144 -15.26 -9.70 9.60
N SER A 145 -16.25 -10.58 9.75
CA SER A 145 -16.35 -11.81 8.97
C SER A 145 -16.59 -11.53 7.48
N ILE A 146 -17.48 -10.58 7.16
CA ILE A 146 -17.75 -10.16 5.78
C ILE A 146 -16.47 -9.63 5.14
N ILE A 147 -15.77 -8.71 5.80
CA ILE A 147 -14.52 -8.13 5.30
C ILE A 147 -13.44 -9.20 5.11
N ARG A 148 -13.21 -10.06 6.11
CA ARG A 148 -12.17 -11.09 6.04
C ARG A 148 -12.41 -12.12 4.95
N ASN A 149 -13.67 -12.45 4.67
CA ASN A 149 -14.00 -13.34 3.55
C ASN A 149 -13.66 -12.67 2.21
N SER A 150 -14.00 -11.39 2.05
CA SER A 150 -13.66 -10.63 0.85
C SER A 150 -12.15 -10.44 0.69
N LEU A 151 -11.39 -10.22 1.77
CA LEU A 151 -9.92 -10.14 1.73
C LEU A 151 -9.30 -11.43 1.20
N LYS A 152 -9.81 -12.59 1.63
CA LYS A 152 -9.31 -13.90 1.15
C LYS A 152 -9.56 -14.10 -0.34
N ILE A 153 -10.69 -13.65 -0.87
CA ILE A 153 -11.07 -13.82 -2.28
C ILE A 153 -10.28 -12.90 -3.21
N ASN A 154 -9.89 -11.71 -2.73
CA ASN A 154 -9.29 -10.66 -3.56
C ASN A 154 -7.80 -10.45 -3.25
N ASP A 155 -7.11 -11.48 -2.77
CA ASP A 155 -5.66 -11.43 -2.48
C ASP A 155 -5.23 -10.31 -1.53
N GLY A 156 -6.14 -9.85 -0.67
CA GLY A 156 -5.85 -8.87 0.37
C GLY A 156 -5.13 -9.48 1.55
N ARG A 157 -4.32 -8.65 2.22
CA ARG A 157 -3.71 -8.96 3.52
C ARG A 157 -4.32 -8.03 4.57
N GLU A 158 -4.92 -8.61 5.60
CA GLU A 158 -5.26 -7.88 6.82
C GLU A 158 -3.97 -7.50 7.53
N ILE A 159 -3.77 -6.21 7.79
CA ILE A 159 -2.64 -5.71 8.55
C ILE A 159 -3.00 -5.69 10.04
N LYS A 160 -4.09 -5.00 10.37
CA LYS A 160 -4.62 -4.94 11.74
C LYS A 160 -6.06 -4.48 11.78
N HIS A 161 -6.70 -4.76 12.91
CA HIS A 161 -8.01 -4.25 13.26
C HIS A 161 -7.89 -2.90 13.98
N THR A 162 -8.75 -1.94 13.66
CA THR A 162 -8.70 -0.57 14.21
C THR A 162 -9.78 -0.27 15.25
N GLY A 163 -10.71 -1.21 15.49
CA GLY A 163 -11.79 -1.08 16.48
C GLY A 163 -13.15 -1.30 15.81
N ASP A 164 -13.53 -0.38 14.96
CA ASP A 164 -14.72 -0.42 14.10
C ASP A 164 -14.37 -0.65 12.62
N GLY A 165 -13.08 -0.84 12.35
CA GLY A 165 -12.53 -0.94 11.02
C GLY A 165 -11.39 -1.93 10.89
N ILE A 166 -10.92 -2.08 9.66
CA ILE A 166 -9.77 -2.92 9.31
C ILE A 166 -8.83 -2.12 8.41
N MET A 167 -7.54 -2.20 8.73
CA MET A 167 -6.47 -1.82 7.85
C MET A 167 -6.03 -3.04 7.03
N ALA A 168 -6.02 -2.90 5.72
CA ALA A 168 -5.60 -3.94 4.79
C ALA A 168 -4.64 -3.39 3.74
N SER A 169 -3.90 -4.29 3.09
CA SER A 169 -3.01 -3.96 1.98
C SER A 169 -3.20 -4.92 0.82
N PHE A 170 -2.99 -4.41 -0.40
CA PHE A 170 -2.97 -5.15 -1.65
C PHE A 170 -1.74 -4.75 -2.47
N PHE A 171 -1.27 -5.65 -3.33
CA PHE A 171 -0.25 -5.30 -4.33
C PHE A 171 -0.87 -4.66 -5.58
N ILE A 172 -2.11 -5.03 -5.91
CA ILE A 172 -2.79 -4.65 -7.15
C ILE A 172 -4.01 -3.77 -6.82
N ALA A 173 -4.12 -2.61 -7.47
CA ALA A 173 -5.21 -1.65 -7.24
C ALA A 173 -6.58 -2.21 -7.64
N ASP A 174 -6.65 -2.90 -8.77
CA ASP A 174 -7.90 -3.51 -9.24
C ASP A 174 -8.47 -4.52 -8.21
N LYS A 175 -7.59 -5.30 -7.55
CA LYS A 175 -7.99 -6.23 -6.49
C LYS A 175 -8.55 -5.52 -5.25
N ALA A 176 -7.99 -4.38 -4.89
CA ALA A 176 -8.50 -3.57 -3.79
C ALA A 176 -9.89 -2.97 -4.10
N LEU A 177 -10.14 -2.57 -5.35
CA LEU A 177 -11.46 -2.10 -5.78
C LEU A 177 -12.48 -3.25 -5.91
N GLU A 178 -12.08 -4.40 -6.45
CA GLU A 178 -12.91 -5.62 -6.47
C GLU A 178 -13.35 -6.01 -5.05
N PHE A 179 -12.40 -6.00 -4.11
CA PHE A 179 -12.67 -6.16 -2.68
C PHE A 179 -13.68 -5.13 -2.17
N SER A 180 -13.46 -3.86 -2.45
CA SER A 180 -14.29 -2.76 -1.92
C SER A 180 -15.73 -2.84 -2.42
N ASN A 181 -15.93 -3.11 -3.71
CA ASN A 181 -17.25 -3.31 -4.30
C ASN A 181 -17.94 -4.56 -3.72
N ARG A 182 -17.20 -5.66 -3.55
CA ARG A 182 -17.75 -6.89 -2.98
C ARG A 182 -18.17 -6.71 -1.53
N VAL A 183 -17.37 -6.00 -0.73
CA VAL A 183 -17.71 -5.68 0.66
C VAL A 183 -19.01 -4.88 0.74
N GLN A 184 -19.14 -3.80 -0.05
CA GLN A 184 -20.38 -3.01 -0.04
C GLN A 184 -21.60 -3.86 -0.45
N GLU A 185 -21.47 -4.70 -1.47
CA GLU A 185 -22.55 -5.60 -1.91
C GLU A 185 -22.92 -6.63 -0.83
N ASP A 186 -21.93 -7.26 -0.18
CA ASP A 186 -22.18 -8.24 0.88
C ASP A 186 -22.87 -7.57 2.10
N PHE A 187 -22.53 -6.32 2.42
CA PHE A 187 -23.24 -5.53 3.44
C PHE A 187 -24.67 -5.19 3.03
N PHE A 188 -24.89 -4.79 1.77
CA PHE A 188 -26.22 -4.53 1.24
C PHE A 188 -27.12 -5.77 1.36
N GLN A 189 -26.63 -6.94 0.95
CA GLN A 189 -27.37 -8.20 1.08
C GLN A 189 -27.59 -8.60 2.54
N PHE A 190 -26.60 -8.38 3.41
CA PHE A 190 -26.73 -8.64 4.84
C PHE A 190 -27.82 -7.79 5.48
N ASN A 191 -27.83 -6.47 5.23
CA ASN A 191 -28.85 -5.57 5.76
C ASN A 191 -30.25 -5.96 5.28
N LYS A 192 -30.41 -6.20 3.97
CA LYS A 192 -31.68 -6.63 3.36
C LYS A 192 -32.26 -7.91 3.97
N LYS A 193 -31.40 -8.84 4.39
CA LYS A 193 -31.84 -10.12 4.99
C LYS A 193 -32.28 -10.00 6.44
N ASN A 194 -31.72 -9.06 7.20
CA ASN A 194 -31.86 -9.04 8.65
C ASN A 194 -32.81 -7.94 9.17
N ASP A 195 -33.32 -7.06 8.30
CA ASP A 195 -34.29 -6.01 8.64
C ASP A 195 -33.89 -5.24 9.92
N PHE A 196 -32.60 -4.88 10.00
CA PHE A 196 -32.09 -4.14 11.14
C PHE A 196 -32.73 -2.76 11.16
N GLN A 197 -33.04 -2.28 12.37
CA GLN A 197 -33.57 -0.92 12.56
C GLN A 197 -32.60 0.16 12.04
N ASP A 198 -31.30 -0.16 12.02
CA ASP A 198 -30.25 0.62 11.38
C ASP A 198 -29.41 -0.28 10.47
N ASP A 199 -29.32 0.08 9.18
CA ASP A 199 -28.41 -0.57 8.23
C ASP A 199 -26.96 -0.43 8.70
N LEU A 200 -26.18 -1.52 8.62
CA LEU A 200 -24.73 -1.43 8.73
C LEU A 200 -24.17 -0.77 7.49
N LYS A 201 -23.58 0.41 7.67
CA LYS A 201 -22.97 1.19 6.58
C LYS A 201 -21.48 1.25 6.79
N ILE A 202 -20.74 0.98 5.73
CA ILE A 202 -19.27 0.95 5.78
C ILE A 202 -18.71 2.01 4.85
N LYS A 203 -17.67 2.69 5.29
CA LYS A 203 -16.90 3.59 4.44
C LYS A 203 -15.52 3.00 4.18
N ILE A 204 -14.99 3.25 3.00
CA ILE A 204 -13.73 2.67 2.55
C ILE A 204 -12.85 3.76 1.94
N GLY A 205 -11.59 3.81 2.35
CA GLY A 205 -10.59 4.72 1.79
C GLY A 205 -9.36 3.98 1.30
N LEU A 206 -8.89 4.33 0.10
CA LEU A 206 -7.73 3.72 -0.55
C LEU A 206 -6.67 4.76 -0.90
N HIS A 207 -5.41 4.39 -0.67
CA HIS A 207 -4.26 5.14 -1.16
C HIS A 207 -3.18 4.19 -1.68
N SER A 208 -2.38 4.68 -2.61
CA SER A 208 -1.31 3.95 -3.28
C SER A 208 0.01 4.61 -2.91
N GLY A 209 0.94 3.85 -2.33
CA GLY A 209 2.19 4.44 -1.88
C GLY A 209 3.21 3.42 -1.42
N PHE A 210 4.22 3.89 -0.70
CA PHE A 210 5.36 3.10 -0.22
C PHE A 210 5.33 3.14 1.30
N PRO A 211 4.44 2.34 1.93
CA PRO A 211 4.41 2.27 3.37
C PRO A 211 5.66 1.60 3.88
N VAL A 212 5.93 1.92 5.13
CA VAL A 212 6.87 1.19 5.94
C VAL A 212 6.33 -0.19 6.27
N GLU A 213 7.14 -1.25 6.28
CA GLU A 213 6.74 -2.56 6.83
C GLU A 213 7.62 -3.01 7.99
N GLU A 214 7.04 -3.14 9.20
CA GLU A 214 7.76 -3.57 10.39
C GLU A 214 6.88 -4.50 11.23
N ASN A 215 7.40 -5.66 11.65
CA ASN A 215 6.68 -6.64 12.50
C ASN A 215 5.28 -7.03 11.97
N ASN A 216 5.17 -7.26 10.66
CA ASN A 216 3.92 -7.52 9.94
C ASN A 216 2.89 -6.37 9.93
N ASP A 217 3.28 -5.18 10.38
CA ASP A 217 2.48 -3.97 10.39
C ASP A 217 2.98 -2.96 9.35
N LEU A 218 2.15 -1.97 9.00
CA LEU A 218 2.49 -0.91 8.07
C LEU A 218 2.43 0.47 8.71
N PHE A 219 3.40 1.34 8.38
CA PHE A 219 3.49 2.71 8.92
C PHE A 219 3.86 3.75 7.84
N GLY A 220 4.05 4.99 8.27
CA GLY A 220 4.51 6.10 7.44
C GLY A 220 3.37 6.90 6.79
N THR A 221 3.76 7.87 5.98
CA THR A 221 2.84 8.86 5.39
C THR A 221 1.75 8.20 4.54
N SER A 222 2.08 7.16 3.77
CA SER A 222 1.08 6.47 2.93
C SER A 222 -0.04 5.85 3.76
N VAL A 223 0.27 5.29 4.94
CA VAL A 223 -0.76 4.77 5.86
C VAL A 223 -1.63 5.88 6.43
N GLN A 224 -1.02 7.01 6.79
CA GLN A 224 -1.74 8.17 7.30
C GLN A 224 -2.69 8.76 6.24
N VAL A 225 -2.24 8.89 4.98
CA VAL A 225 -3.08 9.34 3.87
C VAL A 225 -4.27 8.39 3.67
N ALA A 226 -4.03 7.07 3.62
CA ALA A 226 -5.11 6.08 3.46
C ALA A 226 -6.16 6.17 4.58
N ALA A 227 -5.73 6.31 5.83
CA ALA A 227 -6.63 6.48 6.97
C ALA A 227 -7.47 7.76 6.84
N ARG A 228 -6.85 8.88 6.43
CA ARG A 228 -7.56 10.16 6.23
C ARG A 228 -8.56 10.12 5.08
N VAL A 229 -8.23 9.41 4.00
CA VAL A 229 -9.17 9.20 2.90
C VAL A 229 -10.40 8.40 3.36
N CYS A 230 -10.20 7.39 4.21
CA CYS A 230 -11.31 6.64 4.80
C CYS A 230 -12.11 7.51 5.79
N ASP A 231 -11.44 8.30 6.63
CA ASP A 231 -12.11 9.24 7.55
C ASP A 231 -13.03 10.20 6.79
N HIS A 232 -12.56 10.69 5.63
CA HIS A 232 -13.26 11.64 4.76
C HIS A 232 -14.43 11.02 3.99
N ALA A 233 -14.44 9.70 3.81
CA ALA A 233 -15.50 9.01 3.10
C ALA A 233 -16.84 9.06 3.87
N GLY A 234 -17.92 9.25 3.11
CA GLY A 234 -19.29 9.15 3.61
C GLY A 234 -19.76 7.71 3.78
N ALA A 235 -20.98 7.55 4.31
CA ALA A 235 -21.59 6.24 4.47
C ALA A 235 -21.79 5.52 3.13
N ASN A 236 -21.34 4.26 3.04
CA ASN A 236 -21.33 3.45 1.82
C ASN A 236 -20.47 4.04 0.67
N GLN A 237 -19.60 5.00 0.98
CA GLN A 237 -18.72 5.61 -0.01
C GLN A 237 -17.38 4.88 -0.06
N ILE A 238 -16.85 4.73 -1.27
CA ILE A 238 -15.49 4.24 -1.52
C ILE A 238 -14.70 5.39 -2.14
N LEU A 239 -13.72 5.91 -1.39
CA LEU A 239 -12.83 6.96 -1.87
C LEU A 239 -11.44 6.42 -2.14
N LEU A 240 -10.80 6.95 -3.17
CA LEU A 240 -9.43 6.64 -3.53
C LEU A 240 -8.67 7.90 -3.95
N THR A 241 -7.39 7.96 -3.61
CA THR A 241 -6.51 9.03 -4.09
C THR A 241 -6.24 8.90 -5.60
N HIS A 242 -5.85 10.00 -6.25
CA HIS A 242 -5.37 9.99 -7.64
C HIS A 242 -4.28 8.92 -7.88
N ASP A 243 -3.31 8.79 -6.97
CA ASP A 243 -2.23 7.78 -7.08
C ASP A 243 -2.76 6.34 -7.11
N ALA A 244 -3.87 6.06 -6.43
CA ALA A 244 -4.52 4.76 -6.47
C ALA A 244 -5.31 4.57 -7.77
N LYS A 245 -5.98 5.62 -8.25
CA LYS A 245 -6.69 5.62 -9.53
C LYS A 245 -5.74 5.33 -10.69
N GLU A 246 -4.54 5.93 -10.70
CA GLU A 246 -3.56 5.73 -11.77
C GLU A 246 -3.00 4.30 -11.83
N LYS A 247 -3.10 3.54 -10.74
CA LYS A 247 -2.71 2.12 -10.72
C LYS A 247 -3.84 1.18 -11.17
N CYS A 248 -5.06 1.68 -11.34
CA CYS A 248 -6.18 0.86 -11.80
C CYS A 248 -6.06 0.60 -13.31
N LYS A 249 -6.12 -0.67 -13.72
CA LYS A 249 -6.03 -1.09 -15.12
C LYS A 249 -7.39 -1.48 -15.68
N ASN A 250 -8.33 -1.86 -14.82
CA ASN A 250 -9.68 -2.24 -15.24
C ASN A 250 -10.55 -1.01 -15.54
N HIS A 251 -10.78 -0.77 -16.83
CA HIS A 251 -11.60 0.35 -17.32
C HIS A 251 -13.12 0.22 -17.05
N ASN A 252 -13.58 -0.91 -16.51
CA ASN A 252 -14.99 -1.07 -16.15
C ASN A 252 -15.34 -0.41 -14.80
N PHE A 253 -14.34 -0.02 -14.00
CA PHE A 253 -14.59 0.73 -12.78
C PHE A 253 -15.03 2.16 -13.12
N GLU A 254 -16.13 2.58 -12.52
CA GLU A 254 -16.63 3.94 -12.65
C GLU A 254 -16.03 4.81 -11.55
N LEU A 255 -14.90 5.45 -11.87
CA LEU A 255 -14.14 6.31 -10.96
C LEU A 255 -14.39 7.77 -11.32
N GLN A 256 -15.09 8.50 -10.46
CA GLN A 256 -15.45 9.90 -10.69
C GLN A 256 -14.59 10.81 -9.82
N HIS A 257 -13.98 11.84 -10.40
CA HIS A 257 -13.27 12.84 -9.61
C HIS A 257 -14.28 13.58 -8.71
N LEU A 258 -14.01 13.58 -7.40
CA LEU A 258 -14.87 14.22 -6.41
C LEU A 258 -14.36 15.64 -6.12
N GLU A 259 -13.18 15.75 -5.52
CA GLU A 259 -12.58 17.02 -5.11
C GLU A 259 -11.08 16.86 -4.85
N SER A 260 -10.42 17.97 -4.49
CA SER A 260 -9.07 17.95 -3.91
C SER A 260 -9.16 18.38 -2.45
N ALA A 261 -8.59 17.57 -1.55
CA ALA A 261 -8.73 17.72 -0.11
C ALA A 261 -7.37 17.88 0.58
N ARG A 262 -7.32 18.70 1.62
CA ARG A 262 -6.14 18.83 2.48
C ARG A 262 -6.36 18.08 3.78
N PHE A 263 -5.49 17.11 4.05
CA PHE A 263 -5.55 16.34 5.28
C PHE A 263 -4.52 16.81 6.30
N LYS A 264 -4.89 16.78 7.59
CA LYS A 264 -3.96 17.10 8.67
C LYS A 264 -2.78 16.13 8.66
N GLY A 265 -1.57 16.68 8.56
CA GLY A 265 -0.31 15.92 8.53
C GLY A 265 0.15 15.50 7.13
N VAL A 266 -0.59 15.88 6.08
CA VAL A 266 -0.19 15.67 4.68
C VAL A 266 0.22 17.02 4.09
N SER A 267 1.41 17.09 3.48
CA SER A 267 1.99 18.33 2.96
C SER A 267 1.20 18.89 1.78
N ASP A 268 0.82 17.99 0.87
CA ASP A 268 0.22 18.32 -0.41
C ASP A 268 -1.27 18.04 -0.41
N GLU A 269 -1.95 18.67 -1.37
CA GLU A 269 -3.38 18.44 -1.57
C GLU A 269 -3.58 17.10 -2.26
N VAL A 270 -4.57 16.34 -1.79
CA VAL A 270 -4.85 15.00 -2.27
C VAL A 270 -6.11 15.05 -3.14
N SER A 271 -5.97 14.77 -4.44
CA SER A 271 -7.12 14.62 -5.34
C SER A 271 -7.82 13.29 -5.07
N LEU A 272 -9.13 13.36 -4.82
CA LEU A 272 -9.99 12.25 -4.44
C LEU A 272 -10.92 11.88 -5.59
N TYR A 273 -11.10 10.58 -5.76
CA TYR A 273 -12.06 9.98 -6.66
C TYR A 273 -13.00 9.09 -5.86
N GLU A 274 -14.25 9.05 -6.28
CA GLU A 274 -15.24 8.10 -5.78
C GLU A 274 -15.38 6.94 -6.74
N PHE A 275 -15.39 5.72 -6.20
CA PHE A 275 -15.76 4.53 -6.96
C PHE A 275 -17.26 4.26 -6.82
N ILE A 276 -17.98 4.39 -7.93
CA ILE A 276 -19.43 4.20 -8.00
C ILE A 276 -19.77 2.72 -8.08
N THR A 277 -20.39 2.21 -7.02
CA THR A 277 -20.88 0.84 -6.94
C THR A 277 -22.22 0.66 -7.65
N LYS A 278 -22.48 -0.55 -8.18
CA LYS A 278 -23.71 -0.87 -8.96
C LYS A 278 -24.39 -2.10 -8.40
N PHE A 279 -25.23 -1.93 -7.38
CA PHE A 279 -26.09 -2.99 -6.82
C PHE A 279 -27.41 -2.42 -6.29
#